data_AF-A0AAX4ML28-F1
#
_entry.id   AF-A0AAX4ML28-F1
#
_cell.length_a   1.000
_cell.length_b   1.000
_cell.length_c   1.000
_cell.angle_alpha   90.00
_cell.angle_beta   90.00
_cell.angle_gamma   90.00
#
_symmetry.space_group_name_H-M   'P 1'
#
loop_
_entity.id
_entity.type
_entity.pdbx_description
1 polymer ?
#
loop_
_entity_poly.entity_id
_entity_poly.type
_entity_poly.pdbx_seq_one_letter_code
_entity_poly.pdbx_strand_id
1 'polypeptide(L)'
;MPYPLTSGLCDNAVASLDLRNLKSRTCYQQVLHSFQDIVERHGMLDQQALQAWLRELASRWATSTLLHRARIIDRFLDHLLATGAIDHNPVEALREACHIKQSMPIWRALISSDPEQALARLRQPKPFGSVLGEVMAEHIAMMRRRGYKYTSQRRCHINQMSVGRA
;
A
#
# COMPACT_ATOMS: atom_id res chain seq x y z
N MET A 1 -11.68 15.64 15.19
CA MET A 1 -12.36 16.61 14.31
C MET A 1 -12.47 15.95 12.94
N PRO A 2 -13.68 15.63 12.43
CA PRO A 2 -13.83 15.17 11.06
C PRO A 2 -13.67 16.38 10.14
N TYR A 3 -12.76 16.32 9.17
CA TYR A 3 -12.60 17.35 8.15
C TYR A 3 -13.65 17.15 7.06
N PRO A 4 -14.69 18.00 6.94
CA PRO A 4 -15.55 17.94 5.77
C PRO A 4 -14.72 18.36 4.56
N LEU A 5 -14.47 17.43 3.64
CA LEU A 5 -13.88 17.73 2.33
C LEU A 5 -14.91 18.57 1.55
N THR A 6 -14.96 19.87 1.79
CA THR A 6 -15.85 20.79 1.08
C THR A 6 -15.53 20.74 -0.42
N SER A 7 -16.56 20.69 -1.29
CA SER A 7 -16.39 20.43 -2.73
C SER A 7 -15.36 21.32 -3.45
N GLY A 8 -15.08 22.52 -2.93
CA GLY A 8 -14.05 23.42 -3.46
C GLY A 8 -12.61 22.88 -3.38
N LEU A 9 -12.32 21.90 -2.52
CA LEU A 9 -11.01 21.27 -2.41
C LEU A 9 -10.69 20.40 -3.64
N CYS A 10 -11.71 19.74 -4.19
CA CYS A 10 -11.60 18.92 -5.39
C CYS A 10 -11.38 19.77 -6.64
N ASP A 11 -12.08 20.90 -6.77
CA ASP A 11 -11.93 21.78 -7.94
C ASP A 11 -10.54 22.44 -8.01
N ASN A 12 -10.00 22.86 -6.86
CA ASN A 12 -8.65 23.45 -6.80
C ASN A 12 -7.53 22.42 -7.03
N ALA A 13 -7.70 21.20 -6.51
CA ALA A 13 -6.77 20.10 -6.77
C ALA A 13 -6.78 19.68 -8.25
N VAL A 14 -7.95 19.59 -8.88
CA VAL A 14 -8.10 19.28 -10.31
C VAL A 14 -7.46 20.36 -11.20
N ALA A 15 -7.48 21.63 -10.77
CA ALA A 15 -6.82 22.72 -11.47
C ALA A 15 -5.29 22.71 -11.30
N SER A 16 -4.79 22.30 -10.13
CA SER A 16 -3.35 22.26 -9.81
C SER A 16 -2.64 21.01 -10.34
N LEU A 17 -3.37 19.91 -10.52
CA LEU A 17 -2.89 18.69 -11.16
C LEU A 17 -2.98 18.89 -12.67
N ASP A 18 -1.87 19.28 -13.33
CA ASP A 18 -1.72 19.52 -14.79
C ASP A 18 -2.26 18.34 -15.65
N LEU A 19 -3.57 18.27 -15.80
CA LEU A 19 -4.30 17.23 -16.51
C LEU A 19 -4.59 17.72 -17.93
N ARG A 20 -3.58 17.63 -18.80
CA ARG A 20 -3.59 18.07 -20.21
C ARG A 20 -4.64 17.41 -21.12
N ASN A 21 -5.60 16.63 -20.61
CA ASN A 21 -6.59 15.94 -21.43
C ASN A 21 -8.00 15.96 -20.82
N LEU A 22 -8.96 16.52 -21.56
CA LEU A 22 -10.36 16.69 -21.17
C LEU A 22 -11.09 15.36 -20.92
N LYS A 23 -10.81 14.30 -21.71
CA LYS A 23 -11.39 12.97 -21.49
C LYS A 23 -10.83 12.32 -20.21
N SER A 24 -9.56 12.59 -19.92
CA SER A 24 -8.95 12.21 -18.64
C SER A 24 -9.58 12.97 -17.48
N ARG A 25 -9.98 14.24 -17.67
CA ARG A 25 -10.62 15.06 -16.64
C ARG A 25 -11.96 14.51 -16.17
N THR A 26 -12.84 14.07 -17.07
CA THR A 26 -14.13 13.46 -16.67
C THR A 26 -13.92 12.14 -15.91
N CYS A 27 -13.02 11.28 -16.38
CA CYS A 27 -12.68 10.04 -15.67
C CYS A 27 -12.08 10.33 -14.28
N TYR A 28 -11.22 11.35 -14.20
CA TYR A 28 -10.60 11.82 -12.97
C TYR A 28 -11.63 12.37 -11.97
N GLN A 29 -12.53 13.25 -12.43
CA GLN A 29 -13.64 13.77 -11.61
C GLN A 29 -14.55 12.65 -11.11
N GLN A 30 -14.88 11.67 -11.95
CA GLN A 30 -15.68 10.51 -11.53
C GLN A 30 -14.98 9.72 -10.42
N VAL A 31 -13.66 9.51 -10.55
CA VAL A 31 -12.86 8.85 -9.50
C VAL A 31 -12.90 9.66 -8.21
N LEU A 32 -12.64 10.97 -8.27
CA LEU A 32 -12.65 11.83 -7.10
C LEU A 32 -14.02 11.92 -6.42
N HIS A 33 -15.10 12.09 -7.18
CA HIS A 33 -16.46 12.11 -6.62
C HIS A 33 -16.82 10.79 -5.94
N SER A 34 -16.50 9.65 -6.57
CA SER A 34 -16.75 8.35 -5.93
C SER A 34 -15.96 8.15 -4.63
N PHE A 35 -14.76 8.73 -4.57
CA PHE A 35 -13.93 8.67 -3.38
C PHE A 35 -14.45 9.59 -2.28
N GLN A 36 -14.80 10.82 -2.64
CA GLN A 36 -15.35 11.81 -1.73
C GLN A 36 -16.65 11.32 -1.09
N ASP A 37 -17.57 10.74 -1.87
CA ASP A 37 -18.82 10.17 -1.35
C ASP A 37 -18.57 9.09 -0.26
N ILE A 38 -17.60 8.20 -0.46
CA ILE A 38 -17.23 7.21 0.55
C ILE A 38 -16.64 7.89 1.79
N VAL A 39 -15.74 8.85 1.62
CA VAL A 39 -15.09 9.54 2.75
C VAL A 39 -16.11 10.35 3.56
N GLU A 40 -17.07 10.99 2.90
CA GLU A 40 -18.18 11.70 3.55
C GLU A 40 -19.09 10.72 4.31
N ARG A 41 -19.42 9.56 3.71
CA ARG A 41 -20.19 8.50 4.40
C ARG A 41 -19.43 7.92 5.60
N HIS A 42 -18.11 7.80 5.51
CA HIS A 42 -17.27 7.25 6.57
C HIS A 42 -16.92 8.28 7.66
N GLY A 43 -17.00 9.58 7.33
CA GLY A 43 -16.70 10.70 8.22
C GLY A 43 -15.20 10.90 8.52
N MET A 44 -14.34 9.99 8.10
CA MET A 44 -12.89 10.03 8.34
C MET A 44 -12.12 9.42 7.18
N LEU A 45 -11.01 10.07 6.81
CA LEU A 45 -10.06 9.59 5.81
C LEU A 45 -9.05 8.65 6.48
N ASP A 46 -9.35 7.35 6.50
CA ASP A 46 -8.50 6.30 7.07
C ASP A 46 -8.35 5.09 6.16
N GLN A 47 -7.63 4.05 6.62
CA GLN A 47 -7.46 2.81 5.86
C GLN A 47 -8.80 2.13 5.54
N GLN A 48 -9.80 2.22 6.43
CA GLN A 48 -11.10 1.59 6.23
C GLN A 48 -11.89 2.28 5.12
N ALA A 49 -11.85 3.61 5.06
CA ALA A 49 -12.44 4.38 3.96
C ALA A 49 -11.82 3.99 2.60
N LEU A 50 -10.48 3.85 2.54
CA LEU A 50 -9.80 3.39 1.32
C LEU A 50 -10.26 1.98 0.91
N GLN A 51 -10.38 1.06 1.86
CA GLN A 51 -10.82 -0.31 1.59
C GLN A 51 -12.29 -0.37 1.16
N ALA A 52 -13.16 0.42 1.79
CA ALA A 52 -14.57 0.51 1.43
C ALA A 52 -14.74 1.00 -0.01
N TRP A 53 -14.02 2.07 -0.38
CA TRP A 53 -14.02 2.59 -1.74
C TRP A 53 -13.52 1.57 -2.76
N LEU A 54 -12.40 0.87 -2.47
CA LEU A 54 -11.88 -0.17 -3.35
C LEU A 54 -12.83 -1.36 -3.50
N ARG A 55 -13.51 -1.77 -2.42
CA ARG A 55 -14.48 -2.87 -2.45
C ARG A 55 -15.70 -2.51 -3.30
N GLU A 56 -16.19 -1.27 -3.20
CA GLU A 56 -17.29 -0.79 -4.04
C GLU A 56 -16.88 -0.79 -5.52
N LEU A 57 -15.68 -0.30 -5.84
CA LEU A 57 -15.17 -0.31 -7.20
C LEU A 57 -14.89 -1.73 -7.73
N ALA A 58 -14.43 -2.65 -6.89
CA ALA A 58 -14.11 -4.02 -7.29
C ALA A 58 -15.35 -4.81 -7.75
N SER A 59 -16.55 -4.41 -7.31
CA SER A 59 -17.80 -4.99 -7.82
C SER A 59 -18.07 -4.65 -9.28
N ARG A 60 -17.46 -3.57 -9.80
CA ARG A 60 -17.75 -3.00 -11.13
C ARG A 60 -16.57 -3.07 -12.10
N TRP A 61 -15.35 -3.19 -11.60
CA TRP A 61 -14.14 -3.01 -12.39
C TRP A 61 -13.10 -4.10 -12.14
N ALA A 62 -12.36 -4.47 -13.21
CA ALA A 62 -11.23 -5.36 -13.10
C ALA A 62 -10.06 -4.73 -12.33
N THR A 63 -9.22 -5.58 -11.73
CA THR A 63 -8.04 -5.18 -10.92
C THR A 63 -7.12 -4.18 -11.62
N SER A 64 -6.90 -4.32 -12.93
CA SER A 64 -6.07 -3.38 -13.71
C SER A 64 -6.66 -1.96 -13.72
N THR A 65 -7.98 -1.83 -13.87
CA THR A 65 -8.70 -0.56 -13.81
C THR A 65 -8.69 0.00 -12.38
N LEU A 66 -8.85 -0.86 -11.36
CA LEU A 66 -8.75 -0.44 -9.96
C LEU A 66 -7.38 0.17 -9.65
N LEU A 67 -6.30 -0.46 -10.11
CA LEU A 67 -4.94 0.07 -9.92
C LEU A 67 -4.71 1.40 -10.63
N HIS A 68 -5.28 1.57 -11.82
CA HIS A 68 -5.22 2.86 -12.51
C HIS A 68 -5.95 3.96 -11.72
N ARG A 69 -7.16 3.67 -11.23
CA ARG A 69 -7.95 4.59 -10.40
C ARG A 69 -7.29 4.86 -9.04
N ALA A 70 -6.68 3.86 -8.42
CA ALA A 70 -5.92 4.00 -7.18
C ALA A 70 -4.74 4.98 -7.34
N ARG A 71 -4.03 4.93 -8.48
CA ARG A 71 -2.93 5.85 -8.79
C ARG A 71 -3.38 7.31 -8.97
N ILE A 72 -4.63 7.52 -9.36
CA ILE A 72 -5.24 8.86 -9.39
C ILE A 72 -5.44 9.37 -7.95
N ILE A 73 -6.02 8.55 -7.07
CA ILE A 73 -6.24 8.91 -5.66
C ILE A 73 -4.91 9.11 -4.93
N ASP A 74 -3.91 8.26 -5.18
CA ASP A 74 -2.56 8.38 -4.62
C ASP A 74 -1.96 9.78 -4.85
N ARG A 75 -2.00 10.26 -6.09
CA ARG A 75 -1.52 11.60 -6.45
C ARG A 75 -2.37 12.72 -5.86
N PHE A 76 -3.67 12.50 -5.75
CA PHE A 76 -4.57 13.46 -5.12
C PHE A 76 -4.25 13.60 -3.63
N LEU A 77 -4.06 12.49 -2.91
CA LEU A 77 -3.67 12.50 -1.49
C LEU A 77 -2.30 13.15 -1.27
N ASP A 78 -1.32 12.86 -2.11
CA ASP A 78 -0.01 13.53 -2.06
C ASP A 78 -0.16 15.05 -2.28
N HIS A 79 -1.04 15.48 -3.19
CA HIS A 79 -1.32 16.88 -3.42
C HIS A 79 -2.04 17.55 -2.24
N LEU A 80 -3.00 16.88 -1.61
CA LEU A 80 -3.67 17.39 -0.41
C LEU A 80 -2.69 17.55 0.75
N LEU A 81 -1.78 16.59 0.93
CA LEU A 81 -0.75 16.67 1.96
C LEU A 81 0.23 17.81 1.67
N ALA A 82 0.70 17.93 0.42
CA ALA A 82 1.63 18.99 0.01
C ALA A 82 1.03 20.41 0.12
N THR A 83 -0.28 20.54 -0.04
CA THR A 83 -1.00 21.82 0.10
C THR A 83 -1.44 22.10 1.53
N GLY A 84 -1.17 21.19 2.48
CA GLY A 84 -1.59 21.30 3.88
C GLY A 84 -3.10 21.19 4.08
N ALA A 85 -3.83 20.66 3.10
CA ALA A 85 -5.27 20.46 3.17
C ALA A 85 -5.67 19.26 4.03
N ILE A 86 -4.74 18.32 4.24
CA ILE A 86 -4.85 17.23 5.21
C ILE A 86 -3.58 17.18 6.05
N ASP A 87 -3.72 16.86 7.34
CA ASP A 87 -2.57 16.71 8.24
C ASP A 87 -1.88 15.35 8.06
N HIS A 88 -2.60 14.34 7.58
CA HIS A 88 -2.13 12.96 7.56
C HIS A 88 -2.62 12.19 6.34
N ASN A 89 -1.70 11.58 5.60
CA ASN A 89 -2.02 10.70 4.48
C ASN A 89 -2.05 9.22 4.93
N PRO A 90 -3.22 8.53 4.88
CA PRO A 90 -3.31 7.14 5.31
C PRO A 90 -2.44 6.18 4.48
N VAL A 91 -2.14 6.50 3.22
CA VAL A 91 -1.24 5.71 2.37
C VAL A 91 0.22 5.89 2.80
N GLU A 92 0.59 7.09 3.24
CA GLU A 92 1.93 7.37 3.76
C GLU A 92 2.19 6.60 5.05
N ALA A 93 1.26 6.63 6.00
CA ALA A 93 1.37 5.82 7.23
C ALA A 93 1.51 4.32 6.93
N LEU A 94 0.81 3.81 5.90
CA LEU A 94 0.97 2.43 5.47
C LEU A 94 2.33 2.15 4.83
N ARG A 95 2.87 3.10 4.06
CA ARG A 95 4.22 3.01 3.48
C ARG A 95 5.29 2.98 4.56
N GLU A 96 5.17 3.83 5.57
CA GLU A 96 6.07 3.85 6.73
C GLU A 96 5.98 2.54 7.52
N ALA A 97 4.76 2.10 7.86
CA ALA A 97 4.55 0.85 8.59
C ALA A 97 5.10 -0.38 7.84
N CYS A 98 5.09 -0.35 6.50
CA CYS A 98 5.65 -1.42 5.67
C CYS A 98 7.13 -1.21 5.30
N HIS A 99 7.73 -0.07 5.62
CA HIS A 99 9.08 0.33 5.18
C HIS A 99 9.25 0.33 3.65
N ILE A 100 8.21 0.69 2.90
CA ILE A 100 8.19 0.67 1.43
C ILE A 100 8.10 2.08 0.86
N LYS A 101 9.02 2.43 -0.04
CA LYS A 101 9.01 3.74 -0.71
C LYS A 101 7.91 3.88 -1.77
N GLN A 102 7.43 2.79 -2.36
CA GLN A 102 6.40 2.81 -3.40
C GLN A 102 4.99 2.65 -2.82
N SER A 103 4.02 3.41 -3.32
CA SER A 103 2.60 3.31 -2.93
C SER A 103 1.87 2.14 -3.59
N MET A 104 2.22 1.79 -4.83
CA MET A 104 1.51 0.76 -5.61
C MET A 104 1.46 -0.64 -4.96
N PRO A 105 2.51 -1.14 -4.27
CA PRO A 105 2.41 -2.38 -3.48
C PRO A 105 1.33 -2.31 -2.40
N ILE A 106 1.18 -1.16 -1.72
CA ILE A 106 0.12 -0.94 -0.72
C ILE A 106 -1.25 -1.04 -1.39
N TRP A 107 -1.47 -0.34 -2.50
CA TRP A 107 -2.72 -0.41 -3.24
C TRP A 107 -3.06 -1.81 -3.74
N ARG A 108 -2.07 -2.58 -4.22
CA ARG A 108 -2.27 -3.99 -4.58
C ARG A 108 -2.67 -4.86 -3.39
N ALA A 109 -2.07 -4.61 -2.22
CA ALA A 109 -2.45 -5.31 -1.00
C ALA A 109 -3.88 -4.94 -0.58
N LEU A 110 -4.28 -3.67 -0.65
CA LEU A 110 -5.63 -3.23 -0.32
C LEU A 110 -6.71 -3.79 -1.27
N ILE A 111 -6.37 -4.04 -2.54
CA ILE A 111 -7.30 -4.64 -3.53
C ILE A 111 -7.42 -6.17 -3.38
N SER A 112 -6.45 -6.80 -2.71
CA SER A 112 -6.46 -8.25 -2.52
C SER A 112 -7.64 -8.70 -1.64
N SER A 113 -8.09 -9.94 -1.81
CA SER A 113 -9.22 -10.52 -1.07
C SER A 113 -9.00 -10.55 0.45
N ASP A 114 -7.74 -10.55 0.89
CA ASP A 114 -7.33 -10.42 2.30
C ASP A 114 -6.30 -9.28 2.43
N PRO A 115 -6.76 -8.03 2.65
CA PRO A 115 -5.90 -6.87 2.76
C PRO A 115 -4.95 -6.92 3.96
N GLU A 116 -5.40 -7.47 5.08
CA GLU A 116 -4.60 -7.54 6.31
C GLU A 116 -3.41 -8.47 6.11
N GLN A 117 -3.65 -9.67 5.59
CA GLN A 117 -2.60 -10.62 5.29
C GLN A 117 -1.67 -10.12 4.18
N ALA A 118 -2.20 -9.45 3.16
CA ALA A 118 -1.39 -8.87 2.10
C ALA A 118 -0.47 -7.74 2.62
N LEU A 119 -0.96 -6.85 3.48
CA LEU A 119 -0.15 -5.84 4.15
C LEU A 119 0.87 -6.46 5.11
N ALA A 120 0.49 -7.51 5.84
CA ALA A 120 1.42 -8.24 6.71
C ALA A 120 2.57 -8.87 5.92
N ARG A 121 2.32 -9.38 4.71
CA ARG A 121 3.40 -9.87 3.81
C ARG A 121 4.33 -8.75 3.36
N LEU A 122 3.82 -7.54 3.17
CA LEU A 122 4.65 -6.37 2.81
C LEU A 122 5.53 -5.91 3.98
N ARG A 123 5.02 -6.00 5.22
CA ARG A 123 5.80 -5.70 6.44
C ARG A 123 6.89 -6.73 6.72
N GLN A 124 6.73 -7.96 6.23
CA GLN A 124 7.72 -9.00 6.45
C GLN A 124 9.00 -8.66 5.67
N PRO A 125 10.17 -8.59 6.32
CA PRO A 125 11.42 -8.50 5.59
C PRO A 125 11.50 -9.70 4.68
N LYS A 126 11.61 -9.48 3.37
CA LYS A 126 11.70 -10.54 2.38
C LYS A 126 12.84 -11.47 2.83
N PRO A 127 12.54 -12.73 3.20
CA PRO A 127 13.62 -13.66 3.46
C PRO A 127 14.44 -13.69 2.18
N PHE A 128 15.73 -13.41 2.28
CA PHE A 128 16.63 -13.56 1.15
C PHE A 128 16.39 -12.58 -0.01
N GLY A 129 16.06 -11.31 0.27
CA GLY A 129 15.83 -10.28 -0.76
C GLY A 129 17.03 -9.84 -1.60
N SER A 130 18.15 -10.56 -1.59
CA SER A 130 19.36 -10.29 -2.38
C SER A 130 19.74 -11.51 -3.24
N VAL A 131 20.57 -11.35 -4.26
CA VAL A 131 21.11 -12.47 -5.08
C VAL A 131 21.76 -13.55 -4.20
N LEU A 132 22.49 -13.12 -3.16
CA LEU A 132 23.06 -14.00 -2.13
C LEU A 132 21.98 -14.77 -1.36
N GLY A 133 20.81 -14.16 -1.20
CA GLY A 133 19.68 -14.77 -0.56
C GLY A 133 19.11 -15.97 -1.33
N GLU A 134 18.97 -15.88 -2.65
CA GLU A 134 18.48 -17.01 -3.45
C GLU A 134 19.43 -18.21 -3.33
N VAL A 135 20.75 -17.95 -3.37
CA VAL A 135 21.79 -18.96 -3.14
C VAL A 135 21.70 -19.54 -1.73
N MET A 136 21.42 -18.72 -0.71
CA MET A 136 21.24 -19.18 0.67
C MET A 136 19.98 -20.03 0.85
N ALA A 137 18.89 -19.71 0.15
CA ALA A 137 17.66 -20.50 0.18
C ALA A 137 17.87 -21.88 -0.45
N GLU A 138 18.57 -21.94 -1.59
CA GLU A 138 18.95 -23.19 -2.25
C GLU A 138 19.92 -24.01 -1.37
N HIS A 139 20.88 -23.35 -0.75
CA HIS A 139 21.82 -23.97 0.17
C HIS A 139 21.11 -24.57 1.39
N ILE A 140 20.18 -23.84 2.02
CA ILE A 140 19.39 -24.33 3.16
C ILE A 140 18.50 -25.52 2.74
N ALA A 141 17.90 -25.47 1.56
CA ALA A 141 17.10 -26.57 1.02
C ALA A 141 17.95 -27.83 0.79
N MET A 142 19.16 -27.67 0.21
CA MET A 142 20.13 -28.73 0.05
C MET A 142 20.57 -29.33 1.40
N MET A 143 20.84 -28.49 2.39
CA MET A 143 21.29 -28.95 3.71
C MET A 143 20.18 -29.68 4.49
N ARG A 144 18.92 -29.23 4.37
CA ARG A 144 17.76 -29.95 4.95
C ARG A 144 17.56 -31.33 4.33
N ARG A 145 17.77 -31.48 3.01
CA ARG A 145 17.75 -32.80 2.34
C ARG A 145 18.84 -33.74 2.87
N ARG A 146 19.93 -33.19 3.40
CA ARG A 146 21.05 -33.94 4.01
C ARG A 146 20.86 -34.20 5.52
N GLY A 147 19.68 -33.91 6.08
CA GLY A 147 19.35 -34.18 7.48
C GLY A 147 19.76 -33.08 8.47
N TYR A 148 20.34 -31.97 7.99
CA TYR A 148 20.71 -30.85 8.86
C TYR A 148 19.47 -30.00 9.23
N LYS A 149 19.20 -29.86 10.53
CA LYS A 149 18.12 -29.00 11.05
C LYS A 149 18.62 -27.56 11.19
N TYR A 150 18.29 -26.71 10.21
CA TYR A 150 18.41 -25.26 10.37
C TYR A 150 17.21 -24.73 11.16
N THR A 151 17.35 -24.64 12.48
CA THR A 151 16.43 -23.87 13.33
C THR A 151 16.74 -22.40 13.13
N SER A 152 15.96 -21.73 12.28
CA SER A 152 15.98 -20.28 12.18
C SER A 152 15.45 -19.68 13.49
N GLN A 153 16.33 -19.51 14.47
CA GLN A 153 16.01 -18.73 15.65
C GLN A 153 16.09 -17.26 15.24
N ARG A 154 14.95 -16.67 14.93
CA ARG A 154 14.83 -15.21 14.86
C ARG A 154 15.12 -14.68 16.25
N ARG A 155 16.33 -14.16 16.47
CA ARG A 155 16.60 -13.27 17.59
C ARG A 155 17.71 -12.31 17.17
N CYS A 156 17.32 -11.07 16.85
CA CYS A 156 18.25 -9.95 16.89
C CYS A 156 18.81 -9.87 18.31
N HIS A 157 20.02 -10.38 18.51
CA HIS A 157 20.93 -9.87 19.51
C HIS A 157 22.36 -10.16 19.06
N ILE A 158 23.22 -9.20 19.37
CA ILE A 158 24.63 -9.16 19.05
C ILE A 158 25.34 -10.38 19.68
N ASN A 159 26.26 -10.97 18.90
CA ASN A 159 27.33 -11.90 19.25
C ASN A 159 27.08 -13.41 19.43
N GLN A 160 28.02 -14.14 18.81
CA GLN A 160 28.48 -15.53 18.96
C GLN A 160 27.69 -16.67 18.27
N MET A 161 28.32 -17.19 17.22
CA MET A 161 28.07 -18.52 16.65
C MET A 161 28.48 -19.61 17.65
N SER A 162 27.55 -20.51 17.97
CA SER A 162 27.89 -21.80 18.59
C SER A 162 27.45 -22.92 17.64
N VAL A 163 28.45 -23.63 17.10
CA VAL A 163 28.25 -24.88 16.35
C VAL A 163 28.20 -26.01 17.37
N GLY A 164 27.01 -26.53 17.65
CA GLY A 164 26.85 -27.78 18.41
C GLY A 164 26.89 -28.97 17.46
N ARG A 165 27.89 -29.83 17.60
CA ARG A 165 27.95 -31.16 16.97
C ARG A 165 27.36 -32.18 17.97
N ALA A 166 26.77 -33.26 17.45
CA ALA A 166 26.39 -34.43 18.25
C ALA A 166 27.61 -35.07 18.91
#